data_AF-A0A7S3Y780-F1
#
_entry.id   AF-A0A7S3Y780-F1
#
_cell.length_a   1.000
_cell.length_b   1.000
_cell.length_c   1.000
_cell.angle_alpha   90.00
_cell.angle_beta   90.00
_cell.angle_gamma   90.00
#
_symmetry.space_group_name_H-M   'P 1'
#
loop_
_entity.id
_entity.type
_entity.pdbx_description
1 polymer ?
#
loop_
_entity_poly.entity_id
_entity_poly.type
_entity_poly.pdbx_seq_one_letter_code
_entity_poly.pdbx_strand_id
1 'polypeptide(L)'
;AGIPEVVMEDERTEEISDEGQGDVEDETVTMPMVQATPVVRTEIGDVPADAEGQPIQGAEPIHPQAVQAYRTQRSQDRNCCENRACLWTFWLIVAGFIITSFVVGFVTKRPWLGALGILSIIPAAVILYIIYWKNHKTQVELPRVVNMFCWGIVGAIPAAFLELLLTFMFAWATGYNTKNVENGDNNEPVSHVVIYSLFAAFFVAALCEESLKYYLVVEFPNGTKNVRTAYGIVVLATAGALGFATLENIGYVFQDSSSSSFAVAIMRALLAVPLHAATGMIIGLSIAKALMDRSNPACWKVLWLPILLHGTYDGLLMLSLGLKNENPDIQNLGILAFLIPIFALGYGVRQIYKLPPEYFVGEANQRLLA
;
A
#
# COMPACT_ATOMS: atom_id res chain seq x y z
N ALA A 1 -53.89 0.86 -48.17
CA ALA A 1 -53.59 2.19 -47.60
C ALA A 1 -52.10 2.27 -47.33
N GLY A 2 -51.26 3.10 -47.95
CA GLY A 2 -51.31 3.91 -49.17
C GLY A 2 -49.84 4.15 -49.57
N ILE A 3 -49.56 4.10 -50.87
CA ILE A 3 -48.30 4.50 -51.56
C ILE A 3 -48.54 5.99 -52.01
N PRO A 4 -47.59 6.90 -52.39
CA PRO A 4 -46.14 6.80 -52.71
C PRO A 4 -45.20 7.94 -52.18
N GLU A 5 -43.90 7.72 -52.45
CA GLU A 5 -42.84 8.59 -53.03
C GLU A 5 -42.92 10.14 -53.13
N VAL A 6 -41.76 10.75 -52.80
CA VAL A 6 -40.93 11.72 -53.60
C VAL A 6 -41.26 13.24 -53.62
N VAL A 7 -40.36 14.01 -52.97
CA VAL A 7 -39.58 15.22 -53.40
C VAL A 7 -40.27 16.60 -53.60
N MET A 8 -39.42 17.64 -53.42
CA MET A 8 -39.45 19.06 -53.82
C MET A 8 -39.81 20.04 -52.69
N GLU A 9 -38.82 20.75 -52.10
CA GLU A 9 -38.28 22.07 -52.48
C GLU A 9 -39.18 23.25 -52.09
N ASP A 10 -38.64 24.19 -51.29
CA ASP A 10 -38.83 25.61 -51.59
C ASP A 10 -37.63 26.44 -51.09
N GLU A 11 -37.05 27.19 -52.03
CA GLU A 11 -36.02 28.21 -51.86
C GLU A 11 -36.66 29.55 -51.48
N ARG A 12 -35.92 30.39 -50.73
CA ARG A 12 -35.70 31.85 -50.95
C ARG A 12 -35.05 32.44 -49.69
N THR A 13 -33.74 32.72 -49.71
CA THR A 13 -33.05 33.95 -50.17
C THR A 13 -33.38 35.21 -49.36
N GLU A 14 -32.41 35.69 -48.57
CA GLU A 14 -31.80 37.04 -48.62
C GLU A 14 -30.32 36.83 -48.19
N GLU A 15 -29.29 36.95 -49.05
CA GLU A 15 -28.59 38.18 -49.50
C GLU A 15 -28.18 39.09 -48.32
N ILE A 16 -26.95 39.59 -48.11
CA ILE A 16 -25.78 39.90 -48.96
C ILE A 16 -24.59 40.25 -48.03
N SER A 17 -23.37 39.94 -48.49
CA SER A 17 -22.01 40.55 -48.32
C SER A 17 -21.54 41.09 -46.95
N ASP A 18 -20.25 41.10 -46.58
CA ASP A 18 -19.04 41.35 -47.37
C ASP A 18 -17.77 40.76 -46.71
N GLU A 19 -16.93 40.22 -47.60
CA GLU A 19 -15.46 40.20 -47.69
C GLU A 19 -14.54 40.19 -46.44
N GLY A 20 -13.60 39.22 -46.47
CA GLY A 20 -12.29 39.35 -45.81
C GLY A 20 -11.48 38.06 -45.63
N GLN A 21 -10.93 37.52 -46.73
CA GLN A 21 -9.69 36.71 -46.90
C GLN A 21 -9.09 35.96 -45.67
N GLY A 22 -9.03 34.62 -45.72
CA GLY A 22 -7.77 33.85 -45.99
C GLY A 22 -7.09 33.46 -44.67
N ASP A 23 -6.73 32.22 -44.33
CA ASP A 23 -6.16 31.14 -45.11
C ASP A 23 -6.49 29.76 -44.51
N VAL A 24 -6.37 28.73 -45.34
CA VAL A 24 -6.51 27.31 -45.05
C VAL A 24 -5.27 26.79 -44.32
N GLU A 25 -5.39 26.22 -43.12
CA GLU A 25 -4.44 25.22 -42.60
C GLU A 25 -5.16 24.14 -41.76
N ASP A 26 -5.11 22.91 -42.27
CA ASP A 26 -5.08 21.60 -41.60
C ASP A 26 -5.87 21.40 -40.27
N GLU A 27 -7.03 20.75 -40.36
CA GLU A 27 -7.68 20.12 -39.20
C GLU A 27 -6.85 18.90 -38.72
N THR A 28 -5.88 19.17 -37.84
CA THR A 28 -5.40 18.15 -36.91
C THR A 28 -6.45 17.97 -35.82
N VAL A 29 -7.10 16.80 -35.83
CA VAL A 29 -7.98 16.33 -34.75
C VAL A 29 -7.19 16.31 -33.44
N THR A 30 -7.30 17.39 -32.67
CA THR A 30 -6.74 17.50 -31.33
C THR A 30 -7.77 16.94 -30.35
N MET A 31 -7.46 15.79 -29.74
CA MET A 31 -8.19 15.31 -28.57
C MET A 31 -8.20 16.44 -27.51
N PRO A 32 -9.34 16.71 -26.84
CA PRO A 32 -9.37 17.75 -25.84
C PRO A 32 -8.37 17.39 -24.75
N MET A 33 -7.36 18.24 -24.56
CA MET A 33 -6.52 18.21 -23.38
C MET A 33 -7.46 18.24 -22.18
N VAL A 34 -7.44 17.17 -21.38
CA VAL A 34 -8.03 17.16 -20.05
C VAL A 34 -7.35 18.29 -19.30
N GLN A 35 -8.04 19.43 -19.22
CA GLN A 35 -7.61 20.56 -18.41
C GLN A 35 -7.38 20.00 -17.01
N ALA A 36 -6.15 20.16 -16.52
CA ALA A 36 -5.82 19.86 -15.15
C ALA A 36 -6.88 20.54 -14.28
N THR A 37 -7.65 19.75 -13.54
CA THR A 37 -8.53 20.27 -12.49
C THR A 37 -7.72 21.27 -11.68
N PRO A 38 -8.19 22.52 -11.53
CA PRO A 38 -7.43 23.54 -10.84
C PRO A 38 -7.12 23.01 -9.45
N VAL A 39 -5.84 23.08 -9.08
CA VAL A 39 -5.41 22.91 -7.70
C VAL A 39 -6.26 23.87 -6.90
N VAL A 40 -7.23 23.35 -6.14
CA VAL A 40 -7.98 24.15 -5.18
C VAL A 40 -6.92 24.72 -4.25
N ARG A 41 -6.66 26.00 -4.45
CA ARG A 41 -5.68 26.76 -3.69
C ARG A 41 -6.43 27.11 -2.41
N THR A 42 -6.46 26.20 -1.45
CA THR A 42 -7.04 26.47 -0.13
C THR A 42 -6.41 27.74 0.40
N GLU A 43 -7.21 28.80 0.48
CA GLU A 43 -6.77 30.08 1.00
C GLU A 43 -6.98 30.12 2.51
N ILE A 44 -6.31 31.07 3.15
CA ILE A 44 -6.44 31.30 4.57
C ILE A 44 -7.91 31.66 4.85
N GLY A 45 -8.57 30.88 5.71
CA GLY A 45 -9.97 31.10 6.07
C GLY A 45 -10.99 30.16 5.42
N ASP A 46 -10.58 29.29 4.49
CA ASP A 46 -11.48 28.26 3.96
C ASP A 46 -11.82 27.22 5.04
N VAL A 47 -13.10 26.84 5.13
CA VAL A 47 -13.53 25.72 5.96
C VAL A 47 -13.38 24.44 5.13
N PRO A 48 -12.62 23.44 5.59
CA PRO A 48 -12.44 22.18 4.86
C PRO A 48 -13.78 21.56 4.47
N ALA A 49 -13.91 21.17 3.20
CA ALA A 49 -15.11 20.55 2.65
C ALA A 49 -14.91 19.05 2.38
N ASP A 50 -16.00 18.27 2.42
CA ASP A 50 -15.98 16.87 2.05
C ASP A 50 -15.92 16.66 0.52
N ALA A 51 -15.91 15.41 0.07
CA ALA A 51 -15.86 15.05 -1.34
C ALA A 51 -17.06 15.53 -2.17
N GLU A 52 -18.13 16.00 -1.51
CA GLU A 52 -19.36 16.54 -2.11
C GLU A 52 -19.41 18.08 -2.02
N GLY A 53 -18.35 18.72 -1.50
CA GLY A 53 -18.25 20.16 -1.36
C GLY A 53 -19.00 20.73 -0.16
N GLN A 54 -19.46 19.89 0.77
CA GLN A 54 -20.13 20.33 1.99
C GLN A 54 -19.09 20.68 3.08
N PRO A 55 -19.26 21.78 3.83
CA PRO A 55 -18.39 22.11 4.96
C PRO A 55 -18.41 20.99 6.00
N ILE A 56 -17.23 20.51 6.42
CA ILE A 56 -17.12 19.45 7.42
C ILE A 56 -17.58 20.00 8.78
N GLN A 57 -18.62 19.39 9.36
CA GLN A 57 -19.13 19.79 10.67
C GLN A 57 -18.04 19.71 11.74
N GLY A 58 -17.77 20.84 12.39
CA GLY A 58 -16.76 20.98 13.44
C GLY A 58 -15.34 21.26 12.94
N ALA A 59 -15.12 21.43 11.63
CA ALA A 59 -13.82 21.83 11.09
C ALA A 59 -13.58 23.34 11.31
N GLU A 60 -12.46 23.67 11.93
CA GLU A 60 -12.00 25.07 12.05
C GLU A 60 -11.46 25.57 10.69
N PRO A 61 -11.61 26.87 10.37
CA PRO A 61 -11.05 27.46 9.17
C PRO A 61 -9.53 27.23 9.09
N ILE A 62 -9.01 27.01 7.88
CA ILE A 62 -7.58 26.80 7.64
C ILE A 62 -6.80 28.01 8.15
N HIS A 63 -6.13 27.82 9.30
CA HIS A 63 -5.43 28.90 10.00
C HIS A 63 -4.18 29.34 9.21
N PRO A 64 -3.84 30.65 9.16
CA PRO A 64 -2.63 31.15 8.50
C PRO A 64 -1.35 30.38 8.89
N GLN A 65 -1.26 29.99 10.16
CA GLN A 65 -0.13 29.23 10.70
C GLN A 65 -0.05 27.80 10.13
N ALA A 66 -1.18 27.17 9.77
CA ALA A 66 -1.18 25.83 9.18
C ALA A 66 -0.62 25.85 7.75
N VAL A 67 -1.03 26.85 6.95
CA VAL A 67 -0.50 27.06 5.58
C VAL A 67 0.98 27.42 5.63
N GLN A 68 1.37 28.28 6.57
CA GLN A 68 2.76 28.68 6.73
C GLN A 68 3.62 27.52 7.26
N ALA A 69 3.12 26.72 8.20
CA ALA A 69 3.80 25.51 8.66
C ALA A 69 3.96 24.48 7.54
N TYR A 70 2.95 24.30 6.68
CA TYR A 70 3.07 23.46 5.48
C TYR A 70 4.16 23.97 4.53
N ARG A 71 4.23 25.29 4.27
CA ARG A 71 5.27 25.88 3.41
C ARG A 71 6.67 25.77 4.01
N THR A 72 6.81 26.01 5.32
CA THR A 72 8.09 25.91 6.03
C THR A 72 8.56 24.45 6.08
N GLN A 73 7.65 23.51 6.35
CA GLN A 73 7.94 22.08 6.30
C GLN A 73 8.40 21.66 4.90
N ARG A 74 7.63 22.00 3.86
CA ARG A 74 8.02 21.77 2.46
C ARG A 74 9.39 22.35 2.10
N SER A 75 9.85 23.39 2.79
CA SER A 75 11.20 23.94 2.62
C SER A 75 12.29 23.13 3.36
N GLN A 76 12.04 22.70 4.60
CA GLN A 76 12.94 21.82 5.37
C GLN A 76 13.09 20.43 4.74
N ASP A 77 11.99 19.94 4.19
CA ASP A 77 11.83 18.64 3.54
C ASP A 77 12.70 18.53 2.27
N ARG A 78 12.70 19.60 1.46
CA ARG A 78 13.63 19.74 0.33
C ARG A 78 15.09 19.66 0.77
N ASN A 79 15.45 20.26 1.91
CA ASN A 79 16.82 20.21 2.44
C ASN A 79 17.19 18.81 2.96
N CYS A 80 16.22 18.03 3.47
CA CYS A 80 16.44 16.64 3.87
C CYS A 80 16.65 15.72 2.65
N CYS A 81 15.99 16.01 1.53
CA CYS A 81 16.18 15.30 0.26
C CYS A 81 17.48 15.68 -0.46
N GLU A 82 17.98 16.91 -0.25
CA GLU A 82 19.34 17.31 -0.63
C GLU A 82 20.42 16.63 0.23
N ASN A 83 20.04 16.05 1.36
CA ASN A 83 20.97 15.33 2.21
C ASN A 83 21.34 13.99 1.54
N ARG A 84 22.59 13.92 1.07
CA ARG A 84 23.13 12.78 0.30
C ARG A 84 22.80 11.43 0.95
N ALA A 85 22.71 11.35 2.28
CA ALA A 85 22.44 10.14 3.03
C ALA A 85 21.18 9.36 2.59
N CYS A 86 20.05 10.03 2.34
CA CYS A 86 18.82 9.34 1.92
C CYS A 86 18.96 8.71 0.53
N LEU A 87 19.59 9.43 -0.39
CA LEU A 87 19.88 8.96 -1.73
C LEU A 87 20.84 7.75 -1.70
N TRP A 88 21.85 7.79 -0.82
CA TRP A 88 22.75 6.66 -0.60
C TRP A 88 22.01 5.43 -0.07
N THR A 89 21.13 5.57 0.93
CA THR A 89 20.37 4.43 1.46
C THR A 89 19.52 3.75 0.40
N PHE A 90 18.83 4.52 -0.44
CA PHE A 90 18.06 3.99 -1.56
C PHE A 90 18.94 3.19 -2.54
N TRP A 91 20.03 3.80 -3.01
CA TRP A 91 20.93 3.13 -3.97
C TRP A 91 21.64 1.92 -3.37
N LEU A 92 21.96 1.93 -2.08
CA LEU A 92 22.52 0.76 -1.38
C LEU A 92 21.53 -0.40 -1.32
N ILE A 93 20.25 -0.13 -1.04
CA ILE A 93 19.20 -1.17 -1.03
C ILE A 93 19.00 -1.73 -2.44
N VAL A 94 18.89 -0.85 -3.46
CA VAL A 94 18.74 -1.27 -4.86
C VAL A 94 19.94 -2.08 -5.33
N ALA A 95 21.16 -1.62 -5.04
CA ALA A 95 22.38 -2.34 -5.40
C ALA A 95 22.46 -3.68 -4.68
N GLY A 96 22.22 -3.72 -3.37
CA GLY A 96 22.19 -4.95 -2.58
C GLY A 96 21.18 -5.94 -3.13
N PHE A 97 20.00 -5.47 -3.53
CA PHE A 97 18.96 -6.30 -4.13
C PHE A 97 19.36 -6.89 -5.48
N ILE A 98 19.91 -6.07 -6.39
CA ILE A 98 20.39 -6.52 -7.70
C ILE A 98 21.52 -7.54 -7.52
N ILE A 99 22.48 -7.25 -6.63
CA ILE A 99 23.60 -8.13 -6.33
C ILE A 99 23.10 -9.46 -5.77
N THR A 100 22.24 -9.45 -4.75
CA THR A 100 21.67 -10.68 -4.17
C THR A 100 20.93 -11.49 -5.23
N SER A 101 20.10 -10.86 -6.05
CA SER A 101 19.37 -11.54 -7.13
C SER A 101 20.32 -12.20 -8.14
N PHE A 102 21.39 -11.49 -8.53
CA PHE A 102 22.41 -12.03 -9.43
C PHE A 102 23.19 -13.19 -8.79
N VAL A 103 23.63 -13.02 -7.54
CA VAL A 103 24.36 -14.05 -6.78
C VAL A 103 23.51 -15.30 -6.62
N VAL A 104 22.23 -15.16 -6.25
CA VAL A 104 21.30 -16.30 -6.12
C VAL A 104 21.17 -17.00 -7.47
N GLY A 105 20.95 -16.28 -8.57
CA GLY A 105 20.85 -16.87 -9.90
C GLY A 105 22.12 -17.62 -10.32
N PHE A 106 23.29 -17.10 -9.97
CA PHE A 106 24.57 -17.73 -10.26
C PHE A 106 24.83 -18.97 -9.39
N VAL A 107 24.70 -18.85 -8.06
CA VAL A 107 24.98 -19.93 -7.10
C VAL A 107 24.03 -21.11 -7.31
N THR A 108 22.76 -20.84 -7.59
CA THR A 108 21.76 -21.89 -7.85
C THR A 108 21.83 -22.45 -9.27
N LYS A 109 22.68 -21.89 -10.14
CA LYS A 109 22.74 -22.18 -11.58
C LYS A 109 21.38 -22.01 -12.29
N ARG A 110 20.56 -21.08 -11.81
CA ARG A 110 19.19 -20.81 -12.27
C ARG A 110 18.99 -19.31 -12.45
N PRO A 111 19.39 -18.74 -13.60
CA PRO A 111 19.31 -17.29 -13.82
C PRO A 111 17.88 -16.74 -13.74
N TRP A 112 16.87 -17.57 -14.07
CA TRP A 112 15.46 -17.21 -13.96
C TRP A 112 15.03 -16.94 -12.51
N LEU A 113 15.65 -17.56 -11.50
CA LEU A 113 15.34 -17.32 -10.09
C LEU A 113 15.78 -15.92 -9.67
N GLY A 114 16.97 -15.49 -10.12
CA GLY A 114 17.44 -14.12 -9.96
C GLY A 114 16.54 -13.10 -10.65
N ALA A 115 16.06 -13.42 -11.86
CA ALA A 115 15.10 -12.56 -12.56
C ALA A 115 13.76 -12.42 -11.80
N LEU A 116 13.24 -13.51 -11.22
CA LEU A 116 12.04 -13.45 -10.38
C LEU A 116 12.24 -12.63 -9.10
N GLY A 117 13.43 -12.71 -8.51
CA GLY A 117 13.86 -11.80 -7.45
C GLY A 117 13.60 -10.36 -7.87
N ILE A 118 14.20 -9.92 -8.98
CA ILE A 118 14.06 -8.55 -9.53
C ILE A 118 12.60 -8.17 -9.80
N LEU A 119 11.85 -9.06 -10.43
CA LEU A 119 10.44 -8.83 -10.78
C LEU A 119 9.53 -8.69 -9.55
N SER A 120 9.96 -9.17 -8.38
CA SER A 120 9.17 -9.11 -7.13
C SER A 120 8.91 -7.69 -6.61
N ILE A 121 9.64 -6.68 -7.10
CA ILE A 121 9.41 -5.26 -6.78
C ILE A 121 8.21 -4.68 -7.54
N ILE A 122 7.92 -5.20 -8.74
CA ILE A 122 6.91 -4.65 -9.65
C ILE A 122 5.52 -4.48 -8.99
N PRO A 123 4.93 -5.50 -8.34
CA PRO A 123 3.58 -5.35 -7.76
C PRO A 123 3.53 -4.22 -6.72
N ALA A 124 4.56 -4.11 -5.88
CA ALA A 124 4.65 -3.06 -4.88
C ALA A 124 4.79 -1.67 -5.53
N ALA A 125 5.64 -1.54 -6.56
CA ALA A 125 5.79 -0.30 -7.32
C ALA A 125 4.49 0.14 -8.01
N VAL A 126 3.74 -0.81 -8.59
CA VAL A 126 2.44 -0.54 -9.24
C VAL A 126 1.41 -0.02 -8.25
N ILE A 127 1.24 -0.69 -7.11
CA ILE A 127 0.28 -0.24 -6.08
C ILE A 127 0.69 1.13 -5.54
N LEU A 128 1.98 1.33 -5.27
CA LEU A 128 2.49 2.61 -4.78
C LEU A 128 2.26 3.72 -5.81
N TYR A 129 2.48 3.45 -7.10
CA TYR A 129 2.18 4.39 -8.18
C TYR A 129 0.70 4.77 -8.20
N ILE A 130 -0.21 3.79 -8.09
CA ILE A 130 -1.65 4.05 -8.07
C ILE A 130 -2.02 4.94 -6.88
N ILE A 131 -1.58 4.60 -5.68
CA ILE A 131 -1.96 5.35 -4.46
C ILE A 131 -1.32 6.75 -4.44
N TYR A 132 -0.06 6.87 -4.85
CA TYR A 132 0.65 8.15 -4.82
C TYR A 132 0.25 9.09 -5.96
N TRP A 133 0.20 8.58 -7.20
CA TRP A 133 0.15 9.39 -8.41
C TRP A 133 -1.26 9.61 -8.95
N LYS A 134 -2.15 8.61 -8.82
CA LYS A 134 -3.52 8.70 -9.35
C LYS A 134 -4.41 9.59 -8.49
N ASN A 135 -4.20 9.56 -7.17
CA ASN A 135 -5.13 10.20 -6.24
C ASN A 135 -4.68 11.60 -5.84
N HIS A 136 -3.53 11.85 -5.19
CA HIS A 136 -3.20 13.23 -4.75
C HIS A 136 -1.69 13.49 -4.57
N LYS A 137 -0.98 13.82 -5.65
CA LYS A 137 0.47 14.16 -5.66
C LYS A 137 0.90 15.25 -4.68
N THR A 138 -0.02 16.08 -4.21
CA THR A 138 0.28 17.32 -3.48
C THR A 138 0.45 17.13 -1.97
N GLN A 139 0.14 15.94 -1.45
CA GLN A 139 0.04 15.69 -0.02
C GLN A 139 1.37 15.29 0.62
N VAL A 140 2.27 14.63 -0.13
CA VAL A 140 3.58 14.15 0.35
C VAL A 140 4.62 14.22 -0.77
N GLU A 141 5.85 14.59 -0.44
CA GLU A 141 6.97 14.57 -1.38
C GLU A 141 7.44 13.15 -1.71
N LEU A 142 7.78 12.90 -2.98
CA LEU A 142 8.21 11.58 -3.45
C LEU A 142 9.39 10.99 -2.67
N PRO A 143 10.46 11.74 -2.30
CA PRO A 143 11.58 11.14 -1.61
C PRO A 143 11.22 10.58 -0.22
N ARG A 144 10.23 11.15 0.48
CA ARG A 144 9.73 10.57 1.74
C ARG A 144 9.04 9.25 1.52
N VAL A 145 8.23 9.17 0.47
CA VAL A 145 7.54 7.94 0.09
C VAL A 145 8.57 6.85 -0.22
N VAL A 146 9.60 7.17 -0.99
CA VAL A 146 10.72 6.26 -1.31
C VAL A 146 11.50 5.88 -0.04
N ASN A 147 11.83 6.83 0.82
CA ASN A 147 12.53 6.56 2.08
C ASN A 147 11.70 5.63 2.98
N MET A 148 10.40 5.87 3.09
CA MET A 148 9.51 5.04 3.90
C MET A 148 9.42 3.62 3.35
N PHE A 149 9.35 3.46 2.03
CA PHE A 149 9.46 2.16 1.38
C PHE A 149 10.79 1.45 1.72
N CYS A 150 11.92 2.15 1.66
CA CYS A 150 13.22 1.61 2.05
C CYS A 150 13.27 1.19 3.53
N TRP A 151 12.69 1.99 4.43
CA TRP A 151 12.58 1.64 5.85
C TRP A 151 11.63 0.46 6.10
N GLY A 152 10.63 0.28 5.25
CA GLY A 152 9.82 -0.93 5.20
C GLY A 152 10.66 -2.19 4.96
N ILE A 153 11.53 -2.16 3.93
CA ILE A 153 12.47 -3.25 3.64
C ILE A 153 13.37 -3.53 4.85
N VAL A 154 13.97 -2.48 5.42
CA VAL A 154 14.86 -2.63 6.59
C VAL A 154 14.09 -3.16 7.81
N GLY A 155 12.85 -2.72 8.02
CA GLY A 155 12.00 -3.13 9.13
C GLY A 155 11.49 -4.57 9.05
N ALA A 156 11.47 -5.17 7.85
CA ALA A 156 11.17 -6.59 7.69
C ALA A 156 12.29 -7.50 8.23
N ILE A 157 13.53 -7.02 8.32
CA ILE A 157 14.67 -7.80 8.85
C ILE A 157 14.50 -8.14 10.35
N PRO A 158 14.25 -7.17 11.26
CA PRO A 158 14.01 -7.49 12.66
C PRO A 158 12.70 -8.27 12.86
N ALA A 159 11.70 -8.12 11.99
CA ALA A 159 10.50 -8.94 12.01
C ALA A 159 10.82 -10.41 11.76
N ALA A 160 11.53 -10.71 10.67
CA ALA A 160 11.95 -12.07 10.34
C ALA A 160 12.81 -12.70 11.45
N PHE A 161 13.67 -11.91 12.10
CA PHE A 161 14.41 -12.38 13.27
C PHE A 161 13.49 -12.71 14.45
N LEU A 162 12.51 -11.85 14.74
CA LEU A 162 11.54 -12.07 15.81
C LEU A 162 10.66 -13.29 15.53
N GLU A 163 10.23 -13.48 14.29
CA GLU A 163 9.46 -14.65 13.84
C GLU A 163 10.24 -15.95 14.04
N LEU A 164 11.52 -15.96 13.63
CA LEU A 164 12.42 -17.09 13.83
C LEU A 164 12.60 -17.39 15.33
N LEU A 165 12.81 -16.35 16.13
CA LEU A 165 12.98 -16.48 17.58
C LEU A 165 11.71 -17.05 18.23
N LEU A 166 10.53 -16.52 17.92
CA LEU A 166 9.27 -16.97 18.50
C LEU A 166 8.92 -18.40 18.05
N THR A 167 9.17 -18.74 16.79
CA THR A 167 9.00 -20.11 16.28
C THR A 167 9.92 -21.08 17.02
N PHE A 168 11.19 -20.70 17.20
CA PHE A 168 12.15 -21.49 17.98
C PHE A 168 11.72 -21.64 19.44
N MET A 169 11.27 -20.57 20.09
CA MET A 169 10.78 -20.60 21.47
C MET A 169 9.55 -21.49 21.62
N PHE A 170 8.62 -21.45 20.66
CA PHE A 170 7.46 -22.34 20.65
C PHE A 170 7.88 -23.80 20.54
N ALA A 171 8.74 -24.13 19.58
CA ALA A 171 9.24 -25.50 19.39
C ALA A 171 9.97 -26.01 20.64
N TRP A 172 10.82 -25.18 21.25
CA TRP A 172 11.53 -25.52 22.48
C TRP A 172 10.59 -25.71 23.68
N ALA A 173 9.61 -24.82 23.87
CA ALA A 173 8.71 -24.86 25.02
C ALA A 173 7.70 -26.01 24.96
N THR A 174 7.26 -26.38 23.76
CA THR A 174 6.25 -27.43 23.54
C THR A 174 6.85 -28.79 23.21
N GLY A 175 8.14 -28.84 22.83
CA GLY A 175 8.74 -30.02 22.22
C GLY A 175 8.21 -30.32 20.82
N TYR A 176 7.47 -29.39 20.22
CA TYR A 176 6.78 -29.59 18.95
C TYR A 176 7.73 -29.42 17.76
N ASN A 177 7.67 -30.36 16.80
CA ASN A 177 8.45 -30.27 15.58
C ASN A 177 7.67 -29.54 14.50
N THR A 178 7.90 -28.23 14.38
CA THR A 178 7.21 -27.35 13.43
C THR A 178 7.37 -27.80 11.97
N LYS A 179 8.46 -28.48 11.63
CA LYS A 179 8.70 -28.99 10.27
C LYS A 179 7.71 -30.07 9.86
N ASN A 180 7.13 -30.80 10.81
CA ASN A 180 6.16 -31.84 10.49
C ASN A 180 4.86 -31.21 9.95
N VAL A 181 4.44 -30.07 10.50
CA VAL A 181 3.30 -29.30 9.99
C VAL A 181 3.60 -28.68 8.63
N GLU A 182 4.76 -28.05 8.48
CA GLU A 182 5.16 -27.39 7.22
C GLU A 182 5.22 -28.38 6.05
N ASN A 183 5.66 -29.61 6.30
CA ASN A 183 5.72 -30.66 5.29
C ASN A 183 4.38 -31.37 5.07
N GLY A 184 3.42 -31.21 5.98
CA GLY A 184 2.15 -31.94 6.01
C GLY A 184 2.36 -33.42 6.30
N ASP A 185 3.10 -33.75 7.36
CA ASP A 185 3.28 -35.13 7.83
C ASP A 185 1.97 -35.67 8.40
N ASN A 186 1.57 -36.88 7.96
CA ASN A 186 0.32 -37.53 8.34
C ASN A 186 0.34 -38.07 9.78
N ASN A 187 1.48 -38.04 10.46
CA ASN A 187 1.60 -38.56 11.83
C ASN A 187 1.32 -37.49 12.90
N GLU A 188 1.15 -36.22 12.52
CA GLU A 188 0.85 -35.14 13.45
C GLU A 188 -0.66 -35.08 13.74
N PRO A 189 -1.08 -35.04 15.02
CA PRO A 189 -2.50 -34.91 15.32
C PRO A 189 -3.04 -33.57 14.80
N VAL A 190 -4.21 -33.58 14.16
CA VAL A 190 -4.90 -32.40 13.60
C VAL A 190 -4.94 -31.22 14.57
N SER A 191 -5.16 -31.47 15.87
CA SER A 191 -5.18 -30.43 16.90
C SER A 191 -3.87 -29.65 16.98
N HIS A 192 -2.73 -30.31 16.81
CA HIS A 192 -1.41 -29.66 16.87
C HIS A 192 -1.18 -28.80 15.63
N VAL A 193 -1.53 -29.32 14.44
CA VAL A 193 -1.49 -28.55 13.19
C VAL A 193 -2.31 -27.27 13.35
N VAL A 194 -3.55 -27.37 13.83
CA VAL A 194 -4.44 -26.22 14.01
C VAL A 194 -3.87 -25.21 15.01
N ILE A 195 -3.41 -25.68 16.18
CA ILE A 195 -2.85 -24.80 17.22
C ILE A 195 -1.60 -24.07 16.70
N TYR A 196 -0.68 -24.80 16.08
CA TYR A 196 0.55 -24.20 15.55
C TYR A 196 0.26 -23.22 14.41
N SER A 197 -0.58 -23.58 13.44
CA SER A 197 -0.94 -22.68 12.33
C SER A 197 -1.58 -21.38 12.81
N LEU A 198 -2.50 -21.44 13.77
CA LEU A 198 -3.12 -20.24 14.32
C LEU A 198 -2.15 -19.41 15.17
N PHE A 199 -1.29 -20.07 15.96
CA PHE A 199 -0.26 -19.38 16.73
C PHE A 199 0.74 -18.67 15.80
N ALA A 200 1.26 -19.39 14.81
CA ALA A 200 2.21 -18.86 13.84
C ALA A 200 1.59 -17.68 13.05
N ALA A 201 0.37 -17.84 12.53
CA ALA A 201 -0.26 -16.80 11.72
C ALA A 201 -0.57 -15.53 12.52
N PHE A 202 -1.16 -15.64 13.71
CA PHE A 202 -1.63 -14.46 14.45
C PHE A 202 -0.55 -13.84 15.34
N PHE A 203 0.23 -14.66 16.04
CA PHE A 203 1.17 -14.16 17.06
C PHE A 203 2.60 -14.04 16.53
N VAL A 204 3.02 -14.93 15.64
CA VAL A 204 4.38 -14.90 15.09
C VAL A 204 4.44 -13.95 13.91
N ALA A 205 3.65 -14.16 12.86
CA ALA A 205 3.64 -13.30 11.68
C ALA A 205 2.85 -12.00 11.93
N ALA A 206 1.52 -12.05 11.94
CA ALA A 206 0.68 -10.85 11.90
C ALA A 206 0.95 -9.86 13.04
N LEU A 207 1.04 -10.32 14.29
CA LEU A 207 1.32 -9.44 15.42
C LEU A 207 2.69 -8.77 15.30
N CYS A 208 3.75 -9.51 14.98
CA CYS A 208 5.11 -8.96 14.91
C CYS A 208 5.23 -7.97 13.75
N GLU A 209 4.79 -8.37 12.57
CA GLU A 209 4.95 -7.54 11.39
C GLU A 209 4.08 -6.29 11.43
N GLU A 210 2.79 -6.39 11.79
CA GLU A 210 1.91 -5.22 11.82
C GLU A 210 2.31 -4.25 12.94
N SER A 211 2.80 -4.77 14.07
CA SER A 211 3.37 -3.92 15.15
C SER A 211 4.61 -3.15 14.68
N LEU A 212 5.51 -3.80 13.93
CA LEU A 212 6.69 -3.14 13.37
C LEU A 212 6.31 -2.13 12.29
N LYS A 213 5.34 -2.43 11.43
CA LYS A 213 4.80 -1.47 10.44
C LYS A 213 4.21 -0.25 11.14
N TYR A 214 3.43 -0.43 12.20
CA TYR A 214 2.92 0.67 13.02
C TYR A 214 4.05 1.49 13.65
N TYR A 215 5.04 0.84 14.25
CA TYR A 215 6.21 1.50 14.85
C TYR A 215 6.98 2.34 13.81
N LEU A 216 7.22 1.81 12.61
CA LEU A 216 7.86 2.55 11.52
C LEU A 216 7.05 3.80 11.13
N VAL A 217 5.73 3.77 11.19
CA VAL A 217 4.90 4.92 10.81
C VAL A 217 4.92 6.01 11.89
N VAL A 218 4.86 5.62 13.16
CA VAL A 218 4.74 6.54 14.30
C VAL A 218 6.09 7.13 14.70
N GLU A 219 7.12 6.30 14.81
CA GLU A 219 8.36 6.70 15.46
C GLU A 219 9.43 7.25 14.51
N PHE A 220 9.37 6.84 13.25
CA PHE A 220 10.45 7.11 12.31
C PHE A 220 10.52 8.61 11.92
N PRO A 221 11.71 9.22 11.81
CA PRO A 221 11.86 10.65 11.49
C PRO A 221 11.16 11.11 10.21
N ASN A 222 10.99 10.21 9.25
CA ASN A 222 10.29 10.44 7.98
C ASN A 222 8.81 9.99 7.99
N GLY A 223 8.30 9.55 9.15
CA GLY A 223 6.92 9.11 9.37
C GLY A 223 5.96 10.28 9.62
N THR A 224 4.96 10.05 10.47
CA THR A 224 3.86 11.00 10.72
C THR A 224 4.29 12.30 11.41
N LYS A 225 5.43 12.29 12.11
CA LYS A 225 5.98 13.46 12.82
C LYS A 225 6.20 14.67 11.90
N ASN A 226 6.35 14.44 10.59
CA ASN A 226 6.57 15.50 9.61
C ASN A 226 5.53 15.57 8.48
N VAL A 227 4.45 14.78 8.57
CA VAL A 227 3.37 14.82 7.59
C VAL A 227 2.13 15.40 8.24
N ARG A 228 1.65 16.50 7.67
CA ARG A 228 0.52 17.25 8.19
C ARG A 228 -0.79 16.86 7.53
N THR A 229 -0.84 15.95 6.56
CA THR A 229 -2.09 15.63 5.84
C THR A 229 -2.54 14.22 6.14
N ALA A 230 -3.84 14.04 6.41
CA ALA A 230 -4.41 12.74 6.74
C ALA A 230 -4.12 11.70 5.64
N TYR A 231 -4.31 12.08 4.38
CA TYR A 231 -3.99 11.22 3.24
C TYR A 231 -2.48 10.91 3.15
N GLY A 232 -1.62 11.88 3.47
CA GLY A 232 -0.18 11.67 3.44
C GLY A 232 0.30 10.62 4.44
N ILE A 233 -0.32 10.56 5.61
CA ILE A 233 -0.07 9.50 6.60
C ILE A 233 -0.41 8.12 6.01
N VAL A 234 -1.54 8.01 5.31
CA VAL A 234 -1.94 6.76 4.63
C VAL A 234 -0.94 6.36 3.55
N VAL A 235 -0.50 7.30 2.72
CA VAL A 235 0.50 7.04 1.67
C VAL A 235 1.80 6.52 2.27
N LEU A 236 2.30 7.15 3.33
CA LEU A 236 3.54 6.71 3.99
C LEU A 236 3.39 5.35 4.65
N ALA A 237 2.30 5.11 5.38
CA ALA A 237 2.04 3.80 6.00
C ALA A 237 1.96 2.68 4.95
N THR A 238 1.31 2.96 3.83
CA THR A 238 1.22 2.02 2.71
C THR A 238 2.58 1.80 2.04
N ALA A 239 3.38 2.86 1.85
CA ALA A 239 4.72 2.75 1.28
C ALA A 239 5.65 1.87 2.14
N GLY A 240 5.62 2.06 3.47
CA GLY A 240 6.37 1.23 4.41
C GLY A 240 5.93 -0.24 4.36
N ALA A 241 4.61 -0.50 4.35
CA ALA A 241 4.08 -1.85 4.25
C ALA A 241 4.43 -2.53 2.91
N LEU A 242 4.44 -1.78 1.80
CA LEU A 242 4.86 -2.29 0.48
C LEU A 242 6.36 -2.60 0.41
N GLY A 243 7.19 -1.81 1.10
CA GLY A 243 8.61 -2.12 1.25
C GLY A 243 8.84 -3.41 2.03
N PHE A 244 8.10 -3.57 3.13
CA PHE A 244 8.09 -4.79 3.94
C PHE A 244 7.71 -6.02 3.10
N ALA A 245 6.58 -5.93 2.40
CA ALA A 245 6.06 -6.97 1.49
C ALA A 245 7.04 -7.34 0.37
N THR A 246 7.83 -6.37 -0.10
CA THR A 246 8.83 -6.60 -1.14
C THR A 246 9.92 -7.54 -0.64
N LEU A 247 10.47 -7.31 0.57
CA LEU A 247 11.51 -8.18 1.12
C LEU A 247 10.99 -9.61 1.33
N GLU A 248 9.79 -9.75 1.91
CA GLU A 248 9.19 -11.06 2.07
C GLU A 248 8.95 -11.76 0.74
N ASN A 249 8.37 -11.06 -0.25
CA ASN A 249 8.10 -11.66 -1.56
C ASN A 249 9.36 -12.27 -2.17
N ILE A 250 10.48 -11.56 -2.06
CA ILE A 250 11.79 -12.06 -2.49
C ILE A 250 12.24 -13.28 -1.68
N GLY A 251 12.10 -13.21 -0.35
CA GLY A 251 12.43 -14.33 0.55
C GLY A 251 11.71 -15.62 0.18
N TYR A 252 10.39 -15.54 -0.04
CA TYR A 252 9.56 -16.66 -0.46
C TYR A 252 9.96 -17.21 -1.84
N VAL A 253 10.24 -16.32 -2.81
CA VAL A 253 10.69 -16.73 -4.15
C VAL A 253 12.02 -17.47 -4.08
N PHE A 254 12.97 -17.02 -3.25
CA PHE A 254 14.27 -17.66 -3.12
C PHE A 254 14.22 -18.96 -2.29
N GLN A 255 13.31 -19.05 -1.31
CA GLN A 255 13.13 -20.24 -0.49
C GLN A 255 12.57 -21.41 -1.30
N ASP A 256 11.56 -21.16 -2.14
CA ASP A 256 11.07 -22.17 -3.08
C ASP A 256 11.99 -22.26 -4.29
N SER A 257 13.13 -22.94 -4.14
CA SER A 257 14.09 -23.15 -5.24
C SER A 257 13.64 -24.24 -6.22
N SER A 258 12.34 -24.48 -6.43
CA SER A 258 11.82 -25.48 -7.37
C SER A 258 11.03 -24.83 -8.53
N SER A 259 10.41 -25.60 -9.42
CA SER A 259 9.60 -25.06 -10.52
C SER A 259 8.42 -24.20 -10.04
N SER A 260 8.03 -24.31 -8.77
CA SER A 260 6.92 -23.56 -8.18
C SER A 260 7.27 -22.14 -7.75
N SER A 261 8.54 -21.68 -7.76
CA SER A 261 8.86 -20.28 -7.42
C SER A 261 8.12 -19.28 -8.29
N PHE A 262 7.89 -19.62 -9.56
CA PHE A 262 7.11 -18.78 -10.47
C PHE A 262 5.66 -18.64 -10.01
N ALA A 263 5.02 -19.75 -9.62
CA ALA A 263 3.67 -19.74 -9.09
C ALA A 263 3.62 -18.98 -7.76
N VAL A 264 4.57 -19.21 -6.85
CA VAL A 264 4.68 -18.47 -5.59
C VAL A 264 4.81 -16.96 -5.84
N ALA A 265 5.67 -16.54 -6.77
CA ALA A 265 5.85 -15.13 -7.11
C ALA A 265 4.53 -14.48 -7.59
N ILE A 266 3.80 -15.14 -8.49
CA ILE A 266 2.51 -14.66 -8.99
C ILE A 266 1.47 -14.60 -7.87
N MET A 267 1.35 -15.68 -7.10
CA MET A 267 0.38 -15.79 -6.02
C MET A 267 0.61 -14.71 -4.96
N ARG A 268 1.85 -14.45 -4.59
CA ARG A 268 2.19 -13.36 -3.67
C ARG A 268 1.95 -11.98 -4.27
N ALA A 269 2.30 -11.78 -5.54
CA ALA A 269 2.04 -10.51 -6.23
C ALA A 269 0.55 -10.15 -6.29
N LEU A 270 -0.34 -11.15 -6.39
CA LEU A 270 -1.79 -10.96 -6.46
C LEU A 270 -2.50 -10.96 -5.10
N LEU A 271 -1.92 -11.60 -4.08
CA LEU A 271 -2.57 -11.79 -2.78
C LEU A 271 -1.82 -11.10 -1.63
N ALA A 272 -0.63 -11.59 -1.30
CA ALA A 272 0.13 -11.11 -0.15
C ALA A 272 0.49 -9.62 -0.28
N VAL A 273 1.04 -9.19 -1.43
CA VAL A 273 1.45 -7.79 -1.63
C VAL A 273 0.26 -6.81 -1.54
N PRO A 274 -0.90 -7.07 -2.18
CA PRO A 274 -2.11 -6.28 -1.96
C PRO A 274 -2.64 -6.29 -0.52
N LEU A 275 -2.52 -7.42 0.19
CA LEU A 275 -2.89 -7.49 1.61
C LEU A 275 -2.02 -6.58 2.47
N HIS A 276 -0.69 -6.61 2.31
CA HIS A 276 0.20 -5.68 3.02
C HIS A 276 -0.10 -4.22 2.68
N ALA A 277 -0.44 -3.93 1.42
CA ALA A 277 -0.87 -2.59 1.05
C ALA A 277 -2.15 -2.20 1.82
N ALA A 278 -3.12 -3.11 1.91
CA ALA A 278 -4.36 -2.88 2.64
C ALA A 278 -4.14 -2.72 4.16
N THR A 279 -3.32 -3.55 4.79
CA THR A 279 -3.01 -3.41 6.22
C THR A 279 -2.26 -2.10 6.50
N GLY A 280 -1.30 -1.74 5.65
CA GLY A 280 -0.62 -0.43 5.69
C GLY A 280 -1.60 0.74 5.55
N MET A 281 -2.55 0.65 4.61
CA MET A 281 -3.62 1.65 4.47
C MET A 281 -4.46 1.76 5.74
N ILE A 282 -4.88 0.64 6.33
CA ILE A 282 -5.71 0.60 7.55
C ILE A 282 -4.95 1.18 8.75
N ILE A 283 -3.66 0.87 8.90
CA ILE A 283 -2.79 1.46 9.93
C ILE A 283 -2.77 2.98 9.75
N GLY A 284 -2.44 3.46 8.55
CA GLY A 284 -2.38 4.89 8.26
C GLY A 284 -3.71 5.61 8.45
N LEU A 285 -4.82 4.99 8.04
CA LEU A 285 -6.18 5.52 8.22
C LEU A 285 -6.55 5.65 9.69
N SER A 286 -6.21 4.64 10.50
CA SER A 286 -6.51 4.63 11.93
C SER A 286 -5.73 5.70 12.68
N ILE A 287 -4.45 5.88 12.31
CA ILE A 287 -3.61 6.96 12.85
C ILE A 287 -4.16 8.32 12.42
N ALA A 288 -4.44 8.51 11.13
CA ALA A 288 -4.96 9.76 10.61
C ALA A 288 -6.27 10.18 11.30
N LYS A 289 -7.22 9.25 11.44
CA LYS A 289 -8.49 9.50 12.15
C LYS A 289 -8.28 9.86 13.61
N ALA A 290 -7.44 9.11 14.33
CA ALA A 290 -7.17 9.42 15.73
C ALA A 290 -6.60 10.84 15.91
N LEU A 291 -5.69 11.25 15.02
CA LEU A 291 -5.09 12.59 15.03
C LEU A 291 -6.07 13.70 14.63
N MET A 292 -7.02 13.41 13.74
CA MET A 292 -8.14 14.31 13.41
C MET A 292 -9.05 14.52 14.61
N ASP A 293 -9.35 13.44 15.34
CA ASP A 293 -10.21 13.43 16.53
C ASP A 293 -9.49 13.93 17.80
N ARG A 294 -8.24 14.43 17.68
CA ARG A 294 -7.37 14.86 18.80
C ARG A 294 -7.23 13.77 19.88
N SER A 295 -7.22 12.52 19.45
CA SER A 295 -7.13 11.34 20.31
C SER A 295 -5.81 10.61 20.10
N ASN A 296 -5.34 9.92 21.13
CA ASN A 296 -4.14 9.09 21.00
C ASN A 296 -4.46 7.88 20.09
N PRO A 297 -3.66 7.63 19.02
CA PRO A 297 -3.75 6.43 18.20
C PRO A 297 -3.25 5.21 18.98
N ALA A 298 -3.98 4.83 20.03
CA ALA A 298 -3.58 3.73 20.91
C ALA A 298 -3.31 2.48 20.09
N CYS A 299 -2.13 1.89 20.29
CA CYS A 299 -1.59 0.76 19.54
C CYS A 299 -2.64 -0.35 19.27
N TRP A 300 -3.38 -0.77 20.30
CA TRP A 300 -4.40 -1.81 20.17
C TRP A 300 -5.57 -1.42 19.24
N LYS A 301 -5.96 -0.14 19.17
CA LYS A 301 -7.04 0.35 18.27
C LYS A 301 -6.60 0.37 16.81
N VAL A 302 -5.31 0.60 16.57
CA VAL A 302 -4.73 0.63 15.23
C VAL A 302 -4.45 -0.78 14.72
N LEU A 303 -3.96 -1.66 15.58
CA LEU A 303 -3.43 -2.97 15.18
C LEU A 303 -4.45 -4.11 15.12
N TRP A 304 -5.56 -4.07 15.86
CA TRP A 304 -6.47 -5.22 15.93
C TRP A 304 -6.99 -5.68 14.57
N LEU A 305 -7.37 -4.74 13.68
CA LEU A 305 -7.92 -5.06 12.37
C LEU A 305 -6.84 -5.52 11.36
N PRO A 306 -5.68 -4.83 11.24
CA PRO A 306 -4.54 -5.34 10.48
C PRO A 306 -4.11 -6.75 10.90
N ILE A 307 -3.96 -7.00 12.21
CA ILE A 307 -3.58 -8.32 12.74
C ILE A 307 -4.64 -9.37 12.40
N LEU A 308 -5.94 -9.02 12.56
CA LEU A 308 -7.03 -9.93 12.24
C LEU A 308 -7.02 -10.31 10.76
N LEU A 309 -6.89 -9.34 9.85
CA LEU A 309 -6.88 -9.59 8.41
C LEU A 309 -5.65 -10.39 7.98
N HIS A 310 -4.46 -9.98 8.44
CA HIS A 310 -3.22 -10.65 8.10
C HIS A 310 -3.18 -12.07 8.68
N GLY A 311 -3.43 -12.23 9.98
CA GLY A 311 -3.42 -13.54 10.64
C GLY A 311 -4.49 -14.48 10.10
N THR A 312 -5.64 -13.97 9.65
CA THR A 312 -6.66 -14.81 8.99
C THR A 312 -6.17 -15.30 7.63
N TYR A 313 -5.52 -14.44 6.83
CA TYR A 313 -4.95 -14.84 5.54
C TYR A 313 -3.89 -15.93 5.70
N ASP A 314 -2.90 -15.70 6.58
CA ASP A 314 -1.84 -16.66 6.85
C ASP A 314 -2.38 -17.95 7.48
N GLY A 315 -3.30 -17.82 8.43
CA GLY A 315 -3.91 -18.96 9.10
C GLY A 315 -4.65 -19.87 8.14
N LEU A 316 -5.42 -19.31 7.20
CA LEU A 316 -6.12 -20.09 6.17
C LEU A 316 -5.13 -20.83 5.25
N LEU A 317 -4.04 -20.18 4.85
CA LEU A 317 -3.00 -20.81 4.02
C LEU A 317 -2.25 -21.92 4.77
N MET A 318 -1.84 -21.65 6.01
CA MET A 318 -1.12 -22.62 6.84
C MET A 318 -1.99 -23.83 7.18
N LEU A 319 -3.26 -23.63 7.53
CA LEU A 319 -4.22 -24.72 7.77
C LEU A 319 -4.47 -25.54 6.50
N SER A 320 -4.68 -24.86 5.38
CA SER A 320 -4.88 -25.51 4.07
C SER A 320 -3.70 -26.39 3.68
N LEU A 321 -2.47 -25.96 3.97
CA LEU A 321 -1.26 -26.72 3.66
C LEU A 321 -1.01 -27.85 4.67
N GLY A 322 -1.11 -27.56 5.96
CA GLY A 322 -0.82 -28.50 7.04
C GLY A 322 -1.81 -29.68 7.12
N LEU A 323 -3.05 -29.49 6.69
CA LEU A 323 -4.10 -30.51 6.71
C LEU A 323 -4.42 -31.12 5.33
N LYS A 324 -3.58 -30.84 4.32
CA LYS A 324 -3.83 -31.23 2.92
C LYS A 324 -4.05 -32.73 2.70
N ASN A 325 -3.49 -33.56 3.57
CA ASN A 325 -3.53 -35.03 3.47
C ASN A 325 -4.67 -35.66 4.29
N GLU A 326 -5.25 -34.92 5.23
CA GLU A 326 -6.37 -35.39 6.06
C GLU A 326 -7.68 -35.41 5.28
N ASN A 327 -7.92 -34.32 4.54
CA ASN A 327 -9.06 -34.23 3.63
C ASN A 327 -8.67 -33.34 2.44
N PRO A 328 -8.73 -33.83 1.19
CA PRO A 328 -8.42 -33.02 0.02
C PRO A 328 -9.31 -31.77 -0.09
N ASP A 329 -10.54 -31.82 0.41
CA ASP A 329 -11.46 -30.68 0.42
C ASP A 329 -11.00 -29.56 1.37
N ILE A 330 -10.14 -29.85 2.35
CA ILE A 330 -9.57 -28.82 3.23
C ILE A 330 -8.66 -27.87 2.45
N GLN A 331 -8.11 -28.30 1.30
CA GLN A 331 -7.35 -27.41 0.42
C GLN A 331 -8.22 -26.26 -0.13
N ASN A 332 -9.55 -26.42 -0.16
CA ASN A 332 -10.47 -25.35 -0.53
C ASN A 332 -10.51 -24.21 0.51
N LEU A 333 -10.07 -24.42 1.76
CA LEU A 333 -9.88 -23.32 2.72
C LEU A 333 -8.84 -22.31 2.23
N GLY A 334 -7.81 -22.78 1.52
CA GLY A 334 -6.83 -21.91 0.88
C GLY A 334 -7.47 -20.95 -0.12
N ILE A 335 -8.55 -21.34 -0.81
CA ILE A 335 -9.29 -20.48 -1.74
C ILE A 335 -9.97 -19.31 -0.99
N LEU A 336 -10.44 -19.53 0.24
CA LEU A 336 -11.03 -18.46 1.06
C LEU A 336 -10.01 -17.38 1.41
N ALA A 337 -8.72 -17.72 1.50
CA ALA A 337 -7.66 -16.75 1.74
C ALA A 337 -7.60 -15.68 0.63
N PHE A 338 -8.02 -16.00 -0.59
CA PHE A 338 -7.98 -15.07 -1.73
C PHE A 338 -8.97 -13.92 -1.58
N LEU A 339 -10.05 -14.14 -0.80
CA LEU A 339 -11.04 -13.12 -0.54
C LEU A 339 -10.52 -12.06 0.43
N ILE A 340 -9.59 -12.42 1.32
CA ILE A 340 -9.11 -11.54 2.39
C ILE A 340 -8.39 -10.30 1.82
N PRO A 341 -7.38 -10.40 0.92
CA PRO A 341 -6.76 -9.24 0.31
C PRO A 341 -7.74 -8.35 -0.44
N ILE A 342 -8.71 -8.94 -1.16
CA ILE A 342 -9.71 -8.20 -1.95
C ILE A 342 -10.60 -7.37 -1.03
N PHE A 343 -11.16 -7.98 0.01
CA PHE A 343 -12.00 -7.28 0.99
C PHE A 343 -11.20 -6.22 1.76
N ALA A 344 -9.99 -6.55 2.20
CA ALA A 344 -9.11 -5.63 2.91
C ALA A 344 -8.78 -4.39 2.06
N LEU A 345 -8.40 -4.61 0.79
CA LEU A 345 -8.06 -3.55 -0.14
C LEU A 345 -9.28 -2.69 -0.48
N GLY A 346 -10.43 -3.32 -0.76
CA GLY A 346 -11.69 -2.61 -1.00
C GLY A 346 -12.14 -1.78 0.20
N TYR A 347 -11.99 -2.32 1.41
CA TYR A 347 -12.24 -1.58 2.65
C TYR A 347 -11.28 -0.38 2.80
N GLY A 348 -9.96 -0.59 2.68
CA GLY A 348 -8.96 0.47 2.79
C GLY A 348 -9.20 1.60 1.79
N VAL A 349 -9.40 1.27 0.52
CA VAL A 349 -9.70 2.24 -0.55
C VAL A 349 -11.01 2.99 -0.27
N ARG A 350 -12.08 2.29 0.16
CA ARG A 350 -13.35 2.95 0.51
C ARG A 350 -13.19 3.93 1.67
N GLN A 351 -12.35 3.61 2.66
CA GLN A 351 -12.09 4.49 3.79
C GLN A 351 -11.23 5.69 3.40
N ILE A 352 -10.32 5.54 2.44
CA ILE A 352 -9.56 6.65 1.85
C ILE A 352 -10.48 7.68 1.21
N TYR A 353 -11.49 7.25 0.45
CA TYR A 353 -12.46 8.18 -0.16
C TYR A 353 -13.32 8.95 0.84
N LYS A 354 -13.38 8.49 2.10
CA LYS A 354 -14.05 9.20 3.19
C LYS A 354 -13.13 10.18 3.93
N LEU A 355 -11.83 10.17 3.63
CA LEU A 355 -10.91 11.12 4.23
C LEU A 355 -11.11 12.49 3.57
N PRO A 356 -11.20 13.57 4.36
CA PRO A 356 -11.22 14.90 3.82
C PRO A 356 -9.87 15.21 3.12
N PRO A 357 -9.89 15.69 1.87
CA PRO A 357 -8.69 15.84 1.04
C PRO A 357 -7.69 16.89 1.57
N GLU A 358 -8.12 17.79 2.45
CA GLU A 358 -7.36 18.99 2.87
C GLU A 358 -7.16 19.08 4.39
N TYR A 359 -7.47 18.02 5.15
CA TYR A 359 -7.34 18.11 6.60
C TYR A 359 -5.87 18.12 7.04
N PHE A 360 -5.46 19.26 7.58
CA PHE A 360 -4.16 19.47 8.19
C PHE A 360 -4.16 19.03 9.66
N VAL A 361 -3.40 17.98 9.96
CA VAL A 361 -3.06 17.57 11.32
C VAL A 361 -2.16 18.66 11.94
N GLY A 362 -2.71 19.37 12.93
CA GLY A 362 -1.99 20.41 13.67
C GLY A 362 -0.82 19.85 14.49
N GLU A 363 0.16 20.71 14.78
CA GLU A 363 1.39 20.35 15.50
C GLU A 363 1.12 19.87 16.94
N ALA A 364 0.07 20.40 17.58
CA ALA A 364 -0.39 19.93 18.88
C ALA A 364 -0.92 18.49 18.84
N ASN A 365 -1.55 18.08 17.73
CA ASN A 365 -2.07 16.73 17.57
C ASN A 365 -0.94 15.74 17.25
N GLN A 366 0.11 16.18 16.56
CA GLN A 366 1.30 15.35 16.35
C GLN A 366 2.04 15.01 17.65
N ARG A 367 1.90 15.84 18.71
CA ARG A 367 2.43 15.51 20.05
C ARG A 367 1.71 14.34 20.73
N LEU A 368 0.54 13.92 20.22
CA LEU A 368 -0.16 12.72 20.70
C LEU A 368 0.51 11.41 20.24
N LEU A 369 1.50 11.50 19.36
CA LEU A 369 2.34 10.39 18.89
C LEU A 369 3.61 10.21 19.72
N ALA A 370 3.90 11.14 20.64
CA ALA A 370 5.02 11.07 21.60
C ALA A 370 4.50 10.60 22.96
#